data_AF-A0A525CN00-F1
#
_entry.id   AF-A0A525CN00-F1
#
_cell.length_a   1.000
_cell.length_b   1.000
_cell.length_c   1.000
_cell.angle_alpha   90.00
_cell.angle_beta   90.00
_cell.angle_gamma   90.00
#
_symmetry.space_group_name_H-M   'P 1'
#
loop_
_entity.id
_entity.type
_entity.pdbx_description
1 polymer ?
#
loop_
_entity_poly.entity_id
_entity_poly.type
_entity_poly.pdbx_seq_one_letter_code
_entity_poly.pdbx_strand_id
1 'polypeptide(L)'
;MKSKHTVRVAGAFLIVGTLLFFAGCGFKNDPVPPETVVPVAIDDLRYSIDESGVTLSWTFPDRTIGGKDIVDISSFDLYRAVMPLKDYCATCPIPFTKLAEIPGGVTSDEGRRRVGDYRASLLRSRHMYFYKLRARNSWWADSADSNVISFVWNVPASAPESVIAKPDDSRIILQWEPVTTLIDSRPVESEVSYQVLRSTGGKQFVPVGKPVAVDKYIDRPVVNGQKYFYKVQAQQTVEGYLVEGGISEVVDATPVDKTPPLPPTGVRAVRTATGVRVFWDRPDDPQVMGYRVYRRFSDQKTPELMGELSVDFTMYADNDVPEDKRAYYSITAIDQSKPANESDPSKEATTR
;
A
#
# COMPACT_ATOMS: atom_id res chain seq x y z
N MET A 1 -13.84 -83.47 -61.77
CA MET A 1 -13.19 -82.17 -61.46
C MET A 1 -14.12 -81.35 -60.58
N LYS A 2 -13.67 -81.02 -59.36
CA LYS A 2 -14.46 -80.48 -58.24
C LYS A 2 -14.68 -78.97 -58.36
N SER A 3 -15.89 -78.55 -57.96
CA SER A 3 -16.18 -77.43 -57.06
C SER A 3 -15.78 -76.01 -57.50
N LYS A 4 -16.67 -75.32 -58.25
CA LYS A 4 -16.67 -73.85 -58.40
C LYS A 4 -17.88 -73.14 -57.76
N HIS A 5 -18.80 -73.85 -57.11
CA HIS A 5 -20.03 -73.24 -56.55
C HIS A 5 -19.98 -72.87 -55.06
N THR A 6 -18.98 -73.33 -54.30
CA THR A 6 -18.90 -73.13 -52.84
C THR A 6 -18.26 -71.82 -52.41
N VAL A 7 -17.63 -71.06 -53.32
CA VAL A 7 -16.87 -69.84 -52.96
C VAL A 7 -17.74 -68.58 -52.96
N ARG A 8 -18.81 -68.52 -53.78
CA ARG A 8 -19.69 -67.33 -53.84
C ARG A 8 -20.66 -67.20 -52.66
N VAL A 9 -21.02 -68.30 -52.00
CA VAL A 9 -21.92 -68.27 -50.84
C VAL A 9 -21.17 -67.95 -49.55
N ALA A 10 -19.90 -68.39 -49.42
CA ALA A 10 -19.08 -68.13 -48.25
C ALA A 10 -18.66 -66.64 -48.12
N GLY A 11 -18.39 -65.95 -49.24
CA GLY A 11 -18.00 -64.53 -49.23
C GLY A 11 -19.15 -63.57 -48.87
N ALA A 12 -20.39 -63.89 -49.25
CA ALA A 12 -21.55 -63.07 -48.92
C ALA A 12 -21.97 -63.21 -47.44
N PHE A 13 -21.84 -64.41 -46.86
CA PHE A 13 -22.12 -64.63 -45.44
C PHE A 13 -21.09 -63.97 -44.51
N LEU A 14 -19.83 -63.84 -44.94
CA LEU A 14 -18.78 -63.22 -44.13
C LEU A 14 -18.89 -61.69 -44.07
N ILE A 15 -19.38 -61.05 -45.15
CA ILE A 15 -19.63 -59.59 -45.21
C ILE A 15 -20.91 -59.20 -44.47
N VAL A 16 -21.97 -60.01 -44.55
CA VAL A 16 -23.21 -59.79 -43.76
C VAL A 16 -22.95 -60.04 -42.27
N GLY A 17 -22.10 -61.01 -41.93
CA GLY A 17 -21.66 -61.25 -40.55
C GLY A 17 -20.84 -60.11 -39.94
N THR A 18 -19.97 -59.45 -40.71
CA THR A 18 -19.15 -58.33 -40.20
C THR A 18 -19.91 -57.01 -40.09
N LEU A 19 -20.96 -56.78 -40.89
CA LEU A 19 -21.82 -55.59 -40.79
C LEU A 19 -22.79 -55.63 -39.60
N LEU A 20 -23.08 -56.81 -39.04
CA LEU A 20 -23.93 -56.97 -37.85
C LEU A 20 -23.16 -56.76 -36.52
N PHE A 21 -21.83 -56.75 -36.53
CA PHE A 21 -21.01 -56.43 -35.34
C PHE A 21 -20.74 -54.93 -35.14
N PHE A 22 -21.16 -54.08 -36.08
CA PHE A 22 -21.20 -52.62 -35.92
C PHE A 22 -22.60 -52.12 -35.56
N ALA A 23 -23.44 -52.96 -34.96
CA ALA A 23 -24.59 -52.48 -34.20
C ALA A 23 -24.09 -51.85 -32.88
N GLY A 24 -23.47 -50.68 -32.98
CA GLY A 24 -23.18 -49.86 -31.82
C GLY A 24 -24.50 -49.52 -31.14
N CYS A 25 -24.67 -49.97 -29.89
CA CYS A 25 -25.78 -49.55 -29.04
C CYS A 25 -25.65 -48.05 -28.71
N GLY A 26 -26.01 -47.19 -29.67
CA GLY A 26 -26.21 -45.77 -29.42
C GLY A 26 -27.47 -45.59 -28.58
N PHE A 27 -27.31 -45.50 -27.27
CA PHE A 27 -28.42 -45.20 -26.36
C PHE A 27 -28.85 -43.73 -26.60
N LYS A 28 -30.04 -43.55 -27.19
CA LYS A 28 -30.62 -42.21 -27.39
C LYS A 28 -31.25 -41.77 -26.08
N ASN A 29 -30.51 -40.97 -25.31
CA ASN A 29 -31.05 -40.25 -24.17
C ASN A 29 -31.72 -38.95 -24.60
N ASP A 30 -32.64 -38.46 -23.77
CA ASP A 30 -33.22 -37.14 -23.94
C ASP A 30 -32.12 -36.08 -23.93
N PRO A 31 -32.22 -35.04 -24.78
CA PRO A 31 -31.25 -33.95 -24.79
C PRO A 31 -31.23 -33.26 -23.43
N VAL A 32 -30.04 -33.18 -22.82
CA VAL A 32 -29.84 -32.49 -21.55
C VAL A 32 -29.94 -30.98 -21.81
N PRO A 33 -30.87 -30.25 -21.16
CA PRO A 33 -30.98 -28.81 -21.36
C PRO A 33 -29.67 -28.12 -20.96
N PRO A 34 -29.12 -27.21 -21.78
CA PRO A 34 -27.86 -26.53 -21.46
C PRO A 34 -27.85 -25.88 -20.07
N GLU A 35 -28.99 -25.34 -19.64
CA GLU A 35 -29.15 -24.71 -18.32
C GLU A 35 -28.88 -25.61 -17.12
N THR A 36 -28.95 -26.93 -17.31
CA THR A 36 -28.73 -27.92 -16.26
C THR A 36 -27.28 -28.33 -16.10
N VAL A 37 -26.38 -27.91 -17.00
CA VAL A 37 -24.96 -28.30 -16.98
C VAL A 37 -23.99 -27.15 -17.20
N VAL A 38 -24.43 -26.05 -17.83
CA VAL A 38 -23.62 -24.86 -18.10
C VAL A 38 -23.39 -24.07 -16.81
N PRO A 39 -22.14 -23.87 -16.37
CA PRO A 39 -21.83 -23.04 -15.21
C PRO A 39 -22.27 -21.58 -15.38
N VAL A 40 -22.58 -20.92 -14.27
CA VAL A 40 -22.69 -19.45 -14.26
C VAL A 40 -21.37 -18.81 -14.71
N ALA A 41 -21.48 -17.64 -15.35
CA ALA A 41 -20.30 -16.87 -15.72
C ALA A 41 -19.57 -16.38 -14.46
N ILE A 42 -18.25 -16.32 -14.56
CA ILE A 42 -17.39 -15.73 -13.52
C ILE A 42 -17.57 -14.20 -13.59
N ASP A 43 -17.93 -13.56 -12.49
CA ASP A 43 -18.12 -12.10 -12.41
C ASP A 43 -17.04 -11.38 -11.58
N ASP A 44 -16.15 -12.15 -10.95
CA ASP A 44 -15.13 -11.67 -10.01
C ASP A 44 -13.68 -11.85 -10.49
N LEU A 45 -13.48 -12.01 -11.81
CA LEU A 45 -12.14 -12.05 -12.39
C LEU A 45 -11.42 -10.74 -12.09
N ARG A 46 -10.27 -10.84 -11.44
CA ARG A 46 -9.42 -9.72 -10.99
C ARG A 46 -7.95 -10.01 -11.25
N TYR A 47 -7.11 -9.01 -11.07
CA TYR A 47 -5.67 -9.16 -11.24
C TYR A 47 -4.86 -8.37 -10.22
N SER A 48 -3.61 -8.80 -10.01
CA SER A 48 -2.57 -8.05 -9.34
C SER A 48 -1.31 -8.06 -10.19
N ILE A 49 -0.62 -6.92 -10.27
CA ILE A 49 0.65 -6.78 -10.99
C ILE A 49 1.78 -6.78 -9.97
N ASP A 50 2.85 -7.51 -10.28
CA ASP A 50 4.13 -7.45 -9.58
C ASP A 50 5.26 -7.23 -10.59
N GLU A 51 6.51 -7.19 -10.12
CA GLU A 51 7.66 -6.95 -10.98
C GLU A 51 7.85 -7.93 -12.14
N SER A 52 7.25 -9.12 -12.08
CA SER A 52 7.53 -10.23 -12.99
C SER A 52 6.36 -10.55 -13.93
N GLY A 53 5.18 -9.99 -13.68
CA GLY A 53 4.02 -10.22 -14.52
C GLY A 53 2.70 -9.84 -13.85
N VAL A 54 1.64 -10.51 -14.31
CA VAL A 54 0.30 -10.40 -13.75
C VAL A 54 -0.12 -11.74 -13.15
N THR A 55 -0.74 -11.69 -11.99
CA THR A 55 -1.51 -12.82 -11.44
C THR A 55 -2.99 -12.52 -11.61
N LEU A 56 -3.70 -13.39 -12.31
CA LEU A 56 -5.15 -13.36 -12.42
C LEU A 56 -5.75 -14.22 -11.30
N SER A 57 -6.91 -13.83 -10.79
CA SER A 57 -7.61 -14.63 -9.76
C SER A 57 -9.12 -14.55 -9.97
N TRP A 58 -9.82 -15.64 -9.68
CA TRP A 58 -11.28 -15.73 -9.79
C TRP A 58 -11.82 -16.81 -8.86
N THR A 59 -13.11 -16.78 -8.63
CA THR A 59 -13.79 -17.78 -7.82
C THR A 59 -14.40 -18.87 -8.71
N PHE A 60 -14.30 -20.14 -8.30
CA PHE A 60 -14.88 -21.27 -9.03
C PHE A 60 -16.41 -21.18 -9.03
N PRO A 61 -17.10 -21.26 -10.18
CA PRO A 61 -18.55 -21.29 -10.20
C PRO A 61 -19.04 -22.60 -9.58
N ASP A 62 -19.99 -22.51 -8.65
CA ASP A 62 -20.57 -23.64 -7.92
C ASP A 62 -22.02 -23.91 -8.32
N ARG A 63 -22.53 -23.22 -9.35
CA ARG A 63 -23.90 -23.37 -9.85
C ARG A 63 -23.97 -23.31 -11.36
N THR A 64 -24.99 -23.96 -11.90
CA THR A 64 -25.39 -23.82 -13.30
C THR A 64 -26.24 -22.56 -13.50
N ILE A 65 -26.42 -22.14 -14.74
CA ILE A 65 -27.33 -21.03 -15.07
C ILE A 65 -28.80 -21.33 -14.70
N GLY A 66 -29.18 -22.61 -14.61
CA GLY A 66 -30.47 -23.08 -14.10
C GLY A 66 -30.52 -23.23 -12.57
N GLY A 67 -29.47 -22.83 -11.83
CA GLY A 67 -29.44 -22.82 -10.37
C GLY A 67 -29.13 -24.15 -9.69
N LYS A 68 -28.71 -25.18 -10.43
CA LYS A 68 -28.27 -26.45 -9.84
C LYS A 68 -26.84 -26.36 -9.35
N ASP A 69 -26.51 -27.01 -8.25
CA ASP A 69 -25.14 -27.03 -7.72
C ASP A 69 -24.17 -27.78 -8.65
N ILE A 70 -22.96 -27.26 -8.77
CA ILE A 70 -21.83 -27.83 -9.50
C ILE A 70 -20.72 -28.10 -8.49
N VAL A 71 -20.31 -29.37 -8.41
CA VAL A 71 -19.26 -29.82 -7.47
C VAL A 71 -17.87 -29.84 -8.08
N ASP A 72 -17.77 -29.83 -9.41
CA ASP A 72 -16.52 -29.92 -10.16
C ASP A 72 -16.57 -29.10 -11.44
N ILE A 73 -15.45 -28.48 -11.81
CA ILE A 73 -15.26 -27.77 -13.07
C ILE A 73 -14.16 -28.49 -13.82
N SER A 74 -14.38 -28.84 -15.09
CA SER A 74 -13.39 -29.59 -15.85
C SER A 74 -12.16 -28.73 -16.17
N SER A 75 -12.40 -27.51 -16.64
CA SER A 75 -11.33 -26.57 -17.02
C SER A 75 -11.84 -25.14 -17.15
N PHE A 76 -10.91 -24.20 -17.23
CA PHE A 76 -11.17 -22.81 -17.58
C PHE A 76 -10.44 -22.45 -18.87
N ASP A 77 -11.18 -21.95 -19.85
CA ASP A 77 -10.62 -21.41 -21.07
C ASP A 77 -10.24 -19.95 -20.83
N LEU A 78 -8.93 -19.67 -20.79
CA LEU A 78 -8.39 -18.33 -20.65
C LEU A 78 -8.20 -17.71 -22.02
N TYR A 79 -8.81 -16.55 -22.22
CA TYR A 79 -8.66 -15.75 -23.44
C TYR A 79 -7.84 -14.50 -23.14
N ARG A 80 -6.98 -14.13 -24.10
CA ARG A 80 -6.16 -12.93 -24.05
C ARG A 80 -6.28 -12.14 -25.34
N ALA A 81 -6.36 -10.81 -25.23
CA ALA A 81 -6.04 -9.90 -26.33
C ALA A 81 -4.87 -9.00 -25.91
N VAL A 82 -3.99 -8.66 -26.86
CA VAL A 82 -2.82 -7.82 -26.61
C VAL A 82 -2.71 -6.81 -27.74
N MET A 83 -2.67 -5.53 -27.41
CA MET A 83 -2.60 -4.44 -28.40
C MET A 83 -1.52 -3.45 -27.99
N PRO A 84 -0.69 -2.94 -28.93
CA PRO A 84 0.17 -1.81 -28.66
C PRO A 84 -0.66 -0.64 -28.15
N LEU A 85 -0.19 0.06 -27.12
CA LEU A 85 -0.97 1.11 -26.46
C LEU A 85 -1.35 2.24 -27.42
N LYS A 86 -0.43 2.61 -28.33
CA LYS A 86 -0.64 3.56 -29.42
C LYS A 86 -1.77 3.19 -30.40
N ASP A 87 -2.09 1.91 -30.53
CA ASP A 87 -3.10 1.39 -31.48
C ASP A 87 -4.44 1.13 -30.77
N TYR A 88 -4.50 1.31 -29.44
CA TYR A 88 -5.70 1.07 -28.66
C TYR A 88 -6.74 2.16 -28.88
N CYS A 89 -8.00 1.73 -29.07
CA CYS A 89 -9.15 2.61 -29.12
C CYS A 89 -10.30 2.01 -28.27
N ALA A 90 -10.95 2.84 -27.46
CA ALA A 90 -11.92 2.39 -26.46
C ALA A 90 -13.17 1.72 -27.08
N THR A 91 -13.49 2.03 -28.34
CA THR A 91 -14.66 1.48 -29.05
C THR A 91 -14.31 0.36 -30.02
N CYS A 92 -13.03 -0.01 -30.13
CA CYS A 92 -12.58 -1.03 -31.07
C CYS A 92 -12.98 -2.43 -30.56
N PRO A 93 -13.41 -3.35 -31.43
CA PRO A 93 -13.61 -4.75 -31.06
C PRO A 93 -12.30 -5.35 -30.52
N ILE A 94 -12.35 -5.98 -29.34
CA ILE A 94 -11.18 -6.58 -28.70
C ILE A 94 -10.95 -7.99 -29.29
N PRO A 95 -9.84 -8.25 -30.00
CA PRO A 95 -9.61 -9.52 -30.70
C PRO A 95 -9.07 -10.59 -29.74
N PHE A 96 -9.94 -11.17 -28.92
CA PHE A 96 -9.57 -12.24 -28.00
C PHE A 96 -9.12 -13.52 -28.72
N THR A 97 -8.03 -14.12 -28.24
CA THR A 97 -7.57 -15.46 -28.65
C THR A 97 -7.48 -16.36 -27.43
N LYS A 98 -7.80 -17.66 -27.57
CA LYS A 98 -7.60 -18.64 -26.49
C LYS A 98 -6.10 -18.75 -26.20
N LEU A 99 -5.71 -18.39 -24.98
CA LEU A 99 -4.32 -18.40 -24.52
C LEU A 99 -3.96 -19.76 -23.91
N ALA A 100 -4.83 -20.27 -23.04
CA ALA A 100 -4.59 -21.50 -22.29
C ALA A 100 -5.91 -22.16 -21.89
N GLU A 101 -5.83 -23.45 -21.62
CA GLU A 101 -6.85 -24.20 -20.90
C GLU A 101 -6.28 -24.58 -19.54
N ILE A 102 -6.90 -24.08 -18.47
CA ILE A 102 -6.45 -24.25 -17.10
C ILE A 102 -7.25 -25.40 -16.49
N PRO A 103 -6.62 -26.45 -15.96
CA PRO A 103 -7.34 -27.53 -15.29
C PRO A 103 -8.20 -27.00 -14.14
N GLY A 104 -9.43 -27.50 -14.03
CA GLY A 104 -10.33 -27.13 -12.95
C GLY A 104 -10.16 -28.04 -11.72
N GLY A 105 -11.27 -28.57 -11.22
CA GLY A 105 -11.36 -29.39 -10.03
C GLY A 105 -12.55 -28.96 -9.16
N VAL A 106 -12.59 -29.52 -7.96
CA VAL A 106 -13.68 -29.29 -7.02
C VAL A 106 -13.92 -27.80 -6.76
N THR A 107 -15.19 -27.41 -6.73
CA THR A 107 -15.61 -26.00 -6.63
C THR A 107 -15.50 -25.44 -5.22
N SER A 108 -15.41 -26.32 -4.21
CA SER A 108 -15.25 -25.95 -2.80
C SER A 108 -14.27 -26.88 -2.08
N ASP A 109 -13.53 -26.32 -1.13
CA ASP A 109 -12.64 -27.04 -0.21
C ASP A 109 -12.96 -26.63 1.23
N GLU A 110 -13.14 -27.60 2.13
CA GLU A 110 -13.56 -27.39 3.53
C GLU A 110 -14.75 -26.41 3.72
N GLY A 111 -15.72 -26.46 2.79
CA GLY A 111 -16.91 -25.59 2.84
C GLY A 111 -16.68 -24.16 2.38
N ARG A 112 -15.48 -23.82 1.87
CA ARG A 112 -15.17 -22.54 1.24
C ARG A 112 -15.06 -22.72 -0.27
N ARG A 113 -15.63 -21.78 -1.02
CA ARG A 113 -15.53 -21.78 -2.48
C ARG A 113 -14.07 -21.58 -2.89
N ARG A 114 -13.60 -22.41 -3.83
CA ARG A 114 -12.21 -22.42 -4.27
C ARG A 114 -11.91 -21.20 -5.14
N VAL A 115 -10.68 -20.70 -5.02
CA VAL A 115 -10.15 -19.61 -5.84
C VAL A 115 -9.16 -20.21 -6.84
N GLY A 116 -9.31 -19.85 -8.11
CA GLY A 116 -8.34 -20.14 -9.16
C GLY A 116 -7.39 -18.98 -9.35
N ASP A 117 -6.18 -19.30 -9.78
CA ASP A 117 -5.18 -18.31 -10.16
C ASP A 117 -4.45 -18.70 -11.44
N TYR A 118 -3.94 -17.69 -12.14
CA TYR A 118 -3.09 -17.88 -13.31
C TYR A 118 -2.04 -16.77 -13.38
N ARG A 119 -0.76 -17.15 -13.45
CA ARG A 119 0.35 -16.22 -13.59
C ARG A 119 0.79 -16.11 -15.05
N ALA A 120 0.76 -14.89 -15.60
CA ALA A 120 1.32 -14.58 -16.91
C ALA A 120 2.54 -13.68 -16.77
N SER A 121 3.67 -14.11 -17.33
CA SER A 121 4.94 -13.39 -17.37
C SER A 121 5.31 -13.02 -18.82
N LEU A 122 6.51 -12.45 -19.02
CA LEU A 122 7.05 -12.09 -20.35
C LEU A 122 6.11 -11.16 -21.14
N LEU A 123 5.43 -10.27 -20.43
CA LEU A 123 4.53 -9.29 -21.01
C LEU A 123 5.33 -8.20 -21.74
N ARG A 124 4.79 -7.74 -22.88
CA ARG A 124 5.42 -6.73 -23.74
C ARG A 124 5.13 -5.36 -23.17
N SER A 125 6.18 -4.56 -23.00
CA SER A 125 6.04 -3.17 -22.54
C SER A 125 5.23 -2.32 -23.50
N ARG A 126 4.54 -1.29 -23.01
CA ARG A 126 3.68 -0.39 -23.78
C ARG A 126 2.58 -1.12 -24.56
N HIS A 127 2.02 -2.16 -23.96
CA HIS A 127 0.87 -2.88 -24.50
C HIS A 127 -0.27 -2.90 -23.48
N MET A 128 -1.49 -2.81 -24.00
CA MET A 128 -2.70 -3.05 -23.23
C MET A 128 -3.11 -4.51 -23.37
N TYR A 129 -3.36 -5.13 -22.21
CA TYR A 129 -3.77 -6.52 -22.09
C TYR A 129 -5.23 -6.58 -21.67
N PHE A 130 -5.96 -7.54 -22.26
CA PHE A 130 -7.32 -7.87 -21.89
C PHE A 130 -7.40 -9.35 -21.60
N TYR A 131 -8.08 -9.72 -20.52
CA TYR A 131 -8.35 -11.11 -20.19
C TYR A 131 -9.82 -11.34 -19.88
N LYS A 132 -10.29 -12.52 -20.25
CA LYS A 132 -11.57 -13.08 -19.84
C LYS A 132 -11.47 -14.60 -19.76
N LEU A 133 -12.36 -15.21 -18.99
CA LEU A 133 -12.43 -16.65 -18.77
C LEU A 133 -13.79 -17.20 -19.22
N ARG A 134 -13.80 -18.49 -19.54
CA ARG A 134 -15.02 -19.32 -19.55
C ARG A 134 -14.78 -20.56 -18.73
N ALA A 135 -15.72 -20.90 -17.85
CA ALA A 135 -15.69 -22.16 -17.11
C ALA A 135 -16.32 -23.27 -17.95
N ARG A 136 -15.71 -24.45 -17.95
CA ARG A 136 -16.20 -25.63 -18.65
C ARG A 136 -16.57 -26.71 -17.62
N ASN A 137 -17.75 -27.29 -17.80
CA ASN A 137 -18.14 -28.48 -17.04
C ASN A 137 -17.99 -29.77 -17.87
N SER A 138 -18.04 -29.65 -19.20
CA SER A 138 -17.80 -30.76 -20.14
C SER A 138 -17.42 -30.25 -21.54
N TRP A 139 -17.18 -31.15 -22.50
CA TRP A 139 -16.82 -30.81 -23.88
C TRP A 139 -17.83 -29.91 -24.63
N TRP A 140 -19.07 -29.78 -24.15
CA TRP A 140 -20.11 -28.96 -24.81
C TRP A 140 -20.80 -27.93 -23.88
N ALA A 141 -20.41 -27.85 -22.60
CA ALA A 141 -21.06 -27.02 -21.60
C ALA A 141 -20.10 -25.95 -21.06
N ASP A 142 -20.03 -24.84 -21.78
CA ASP A 142 -19.18 -23.68 -21.46
C ASP A 142 -20.03 -22.53 -20.94
N SER A 143 -19.55 -21.85 -19.90
CA SER A 143 -20.17 -20.62 -19.41
C SER A 143 -20.14 -19.51 -20.47
N ALA A 144 -20.95 -18.48 -20.26
CA ALA A 144 -20.72 -17.19 -20.90
C ALA A 144 -19.36 -16.60 -20.50
N ASP A 145 -18.92 -15.57 -21.21
CA ASP A 145 -17.69 -14.83 -20.90
C ASP A 145 -17.75 -14.26 -19.47
N SER A 146 -16.61 -14.29 -18.79
CA SER A 146 -16.45 -13.54 -17.53
C SER A 146 -16.54 -12.04 -17.75
N ASN A 147 -16.56 -11.26 -16.66
CA ASN A 147 -16.15 -9.86 -16.72
C ASN A 147 -14.75 -9.75 -17.37
N VAL A 148 -14.54 -8.70 -18.17
CA VAL A 148 -13.26 -8.44 -18.82
C VAL A 148 -12.42 -7.57 -17.91
N ILE A 149 -11.19 -7.99 -17.65
CA ILE A 149 -10.18 -7.16 -17.01
C ILE A 149 -9.22 -6.61 -18.05
N SER A 150 -8.70 -5.42 -17.80
CA SER A 150 -7.71 -4.79 -18.67
C SER A 150 -6.70 -3.97 -17.91
N PHE A 151 -5.45 -4.00 -18.36
CA PHE A 151 -4.37 -3.20 -17.78
C PHE A 151 -3.28 -2.91 -18.82
N VAL A 152 -2.52 -1.85 -18.58
CA VAL A 152 -1.30 -1.56 -19.34
C VAL A 152 -0.14 -2.27 -18.67
N TRP A 153 0.65 -3.00 -19.46
CA TRP A 153 1.93 -3.51 -19.01
C TRP A 153 3.06 -2.63 -19.53
N ASN A 154 3.87 -2.15 -18.59
CA ASN A 154 5.21 -1.63 -18.85
C ASN A 154 6.13 -2.30 -17.84
N VAL A 155 7.42 -2.50 -18.17
CA VAL A 155 8.35 -2.94 -17.12
C VAL A 155 8.29 -1.94 -15.96
N PRO A 156 8.03 -2.38 -14.72
CA PRO A 156 7.91 -1.48 -13.58
C PRO A 156 9.21 -0.71 -13.29
N ALA A 157 9.07 0.52 -12.77
CA ALA A 157 10.20 1.27 -12.25
C ALA A 157 10.78 0.55 -11.03
N SER A 158 12.10 0.67 -10.80
CA SER A 158 12.72 0.13 -9.59
C SER A 158 12.17 0.82 -8.32
N ALA A 159 12.38 0.19 -7.17
CA ALA A 159 11.96 0.77 -5.90
C ALA A 159 12.79 2.03 -5.59
N PRO A 160 12.21 3.07 -4.97
CA PRO A 160 12.99 4.17 -4.43
C PRO A 160 13.99 3.68 -3.38
N GLU A 161 15.25 4.02 -3.58
CA GLU A 161 16.34 3.68 -2.66
C GLU A 161 16.69 4.86 -1.74
N SER A 162 17.52 4.59 -0.72
CA SER A 162 18.00 5.60 0.23
C SER A 162 16.89 6.46 0.85
N VAL A 163 15.71 5.87 1.06
CA VAL A 163 14.59 6.57 1.69
C VAL A 163 14.98 6.94 3.12
N ILE A 164 14.79 8.19 3.49
CA ILE A 164 15.01 8.71 4.84
C ILE A 164 13.75 9.43 5.33
N ALA A 165 13.39 9.20 6.59
CA ALA A 165 12.31 9.91 7.27
C ALA A 165 12.92 10.76 8.39
N LYS A 166 12.89 12.09 8.22
CA LYS A 166 13.40 13.04 9.22
C LYS A 166 12.24 13.59 10.05
N PRO A 167 12.20 13.33 11.36
CA PRO A 167 11.18 13.91 12.23
C PRO A 167 11.43 15.40 12.47
N ASP A 168 10.34 16.15 12.50
CA ASP A 168 10.33 17.55 12.86
C ASP A 168 9.07 17.89 13.65
N ASP A 169 8.90 19.14 14.07
CA ASP A 169 7.72 19.52 14.83
C ASP A 169 6.45 19.41 13.99
N SER A 170 5.57 18.51 14.43
CA SER A 170 4.26 18.24 13.83
C SER A 170 4.35 17.89 12.34
N ARG A 171 5.49 17.35 11.90
CA ARG A 171 5.70 16.91 10.51
C ARG A 171 6.84 15.89 10.39
N ILE A 172 6.80 15.11 9.32
CA ILE A 172 7.89 14.21 8.91
C ILE A 172 8.28 14.56 7.48
N ILE A 173 9.58 14.76 7.26
CA ILE A 173 10.12 15.05 5.94
C ILE A 173 10.73 13.77 5.39
N LEU A 174 10.11 13.26 4.34
CA LEU A 174 10.61 12.11 3.58
C LEU A 174 11.44 12.62 2.40
N GLN A 175 12.56 11.96 2.16
CA GLN A 175 13.42 12.18 1.01
C GLN A 175 13.97 10.84 0.53
N TRP A 176 14.20 10.71 -0.77
CA TRP A 176 14.72 9.48 -1.38
C TRP A 176 15.55 9.82 -2.62
N GLU A 177 16.22 8.83 -3.20
CA GLU A 177 16.92 9.02 -4.47
C GLU A 177 15.93 8.91 -5.66
N PRO A 178 16.02 9.81 -6.66
CA PRO A 178 15.21 9.70 -7.87
C PRO A 178 15.41 8.35 -8.56
N VAL A 179 14.31 7.64 -8.77
CA VAL A 179 14.28 6.39 -9.55
C VAL A 179 14.54 6.69 -11.02
N THR A 180 15.68 6.20 -11.52
CA THR A 180 16.13 6.38 -12.90
C THR A 180 16.18 5.08 -13.71
N THR A 181 15.95 3.94 -13.04
CA THR A 181 16.00 2.61 -13.65
C THR A 181 14.69 1.85 -13.50
N LEU A 182 14.48 0.92 -14.41
CA LEU A 182 13.46 -0.12 -14.34
C LEU A 182 13.98 -1.28 -13.49
N ILE A 183 13.11 -2.22 -13.11
CA ILE A 183 13.54 -3.37 -12.30
C ILE A 183 14.55 -4.29 -13.03
N ASP A 184 14.61 -4.21 -14.37
CA ASP A 184 15.60 -4.92 -15.18
C ASP A 184 16.86 -4.08 -15.47
N SER A 185 17.09 -3.02 -14.70
CA SER A 185 18.24 -2.11 -14.75
C SER A 185 18.35 -1.24 -16.00
N ARG A 186 17.37 -1.28 -16.92
CA ARG A 186 17.30 -0.35 -18.05
C ARG A 186 16.87 1.05 -17.57
N PRO A 187 17.22 2.13 -18.29
CA PRO A 187 16.79 3.48 -17.92
C PRO A 187 15.27 3.64 -18.04
N VAL A 188 14.68 4.46 -17.16
CA VAL A 188 13.27 4.86 -17.26
C VAL A 188 13.11 5.90 -18.37
N GLU A 189 12.20 5.64 -19.31
CA GLU A 189 11.87 6.56 -20.42
C GLU A 189 10.56 7.32 -20.21
N SER A 190 9.82 7.00 -19.13
CA SER A 190 8.51 7.57 -18.83
C SER A 190 8.57 8.51 -17.62
N GLU A 191 7.50 9.29 -17.40
CA GLU A 191 7.42 10.16 -16.23
C GLU A 191 7.26 9.32 -14.95
N VAL A 192 8.12 9.56 -13.97
CA VAL A 192 8.07 8.90 -12.66
C VAL A 192 7.42 9.83 -11.64
N SER A 193 6.50 9.28 -10.85
CA SER A 193 5.96 9.90 -9.66
C SER A 193 6.00 8.91 -8.49
N TYR A 194 5.78 9.42 -7.27
CA TYR A 194 5.93 8.65 -6.05
C TYR A 194 4.67 8.76 -5.19
N GLN A 195 4.08 7.62 -4.87
CA GLN A 195 3.03 7.53 -3.87
C GLN A 195 3.65 7.18 -2.52
N VAL A 196 3.52 8.08 -1.55
CA VAL A 196 3.90 7.82 -0.17
C VAL A 196 2.80 7.00 0.51
N LEU A 197 3.21 5.95 1.22
CA LEU A 197 2.34 5.09 2.00
C LEU A 197 2.74 5.16 3.48
N ARG A 198 1.77 5.23 4.38
CA ARG A 198 1.98 5.40 5.82
C ARG A 198 1.29 4.31 6.63
N SER A 199 1.90 3.90 7.73
CA SER A 199 1.32 3.02 8.75
C SER A 199 1.64 3.52 10.16
N THR A 200 0.75 3.29 11.11
CA THR A 200 1.02 3.49 12.55
C THR A 200 1.46 2.20 13.25
N GLY A 201 1.23 1.03 12.64
CA GLY A 201 1.56 -0.29 13.20
C GLY A 201 2.61 -1.07 12.41
N GLY A 202 3.16 -0.48 11.33
CA GLY A 202 4.20 -1.09 10.49
C GLY A 202 3.73 -2.27 9.62
N LYS A 203 2.43 -2.56 9.56
CA LYS A 203 1.85 -3.70 8.82
C LYS A 203 0.97 -3.26 7.66
N GLN A 204 -0.12 -2.55 7.98
CA GLN A 204 -1.06 -2.04 6.98
C GLN A 204 -0.67 -0.62 6.60
N PHE A 205 -0.29 -0.43 5.34
CA PHE A 205 0.11 0.85 4.80
C PHE A 205 -1.01 1.41 3.93
N VAL A 206 -1.30 2.70 4.10
CA VAL A 206 -2.32 3.42 3.33
C VAL A 206 -1.67 4.62 2.61
N PRO A 207 -2.13 4.97 1.40
CA PRO A 207 -1.61 6.13 0.70
C PRO A 207 -1.88 7.41 1.49
N VAL A 208 -0.89 8.30 1.51
CA VAL A 208 -1.00 9.65 2.08
C VAL A 208 -0.72 10.68 1.00
N GLY A 209 -1.65 11.63 0.86
CA GLY A 209 -1.58 12.64 -0.19
C GLY A 209 -1.72 12.06 -1.60
N LYS A 210 -1.55 12.93 -2.59
CA LYS A 210 -1.46 12.55 -4.01
C LYS A 210 0.00 12.18 -4.36
N PRO A 211 0.23 11.38 -5.41
CA PRO A 211 1.58 11.12 -5.91
C PRO A 211 2.32 12.43 -6.23
N VAL A 212 3.63 12.44 -5.97
CA VAL A 212 4.52 13.60 -6.21
C VAL A 212 5.55 13.26 -7.28
N ALA A 213 5.87 14.21 -8.17
CA ALA A 213 6.89 14.04 -9.22
C ALA A 213 8.30 14.48 -8.78
N VAL A 214 8.49 14.71 -7.47
CA VAL A 214 9.75 15.14 -6.86
C VAL A 214 10.18 14.12 -5.81
N ASP A 215 11.45 14.12 -5.46
CA ASP A 215 12.13 13.20 -4.55
C ASP A 215 11.93 13.53 -3.05
N LYS A 216 10.85 14.26 -2.73
CA LYS A 216 10.58 14.77 -1.39
C LYS A 216 9.09 14.84 -1.10
N TYR A 217 8.71 14.46 0.12
CA TYR A 217 7.35 14.61 0.63
C TYR A 217 7.35 15.10 2.08
N ILE A 218 6.39 15.94 2.45
CA ILE A 218 6.24 16.44 3.82
C ILE A 218 4.89 15.96 4.35
N ASP A 219 4.92 15.01 5.27
CA ASP A 219 3.72 14.57 5.98
C ASP A 219 3.46 15.49 7.17
N ARG A 220 2.36 16.27 7.11
CA ARG A 220 1.92 17.20 8.16
C ARG A 220 0.83 16.66 9.10
N PRO A 221 -0.12 15.79 8.68
CA PRO A 221 -1.11 15.22 9.60
C PRO A 221 -0.50 14.10 10.47
N VAL A 222 0.52 14.44 11.25
CA VAL A 222 1.22 13.56 12.21
C VAL A 222 1.15 14.17 13.61
N VAL A 223 1.27 13.31 14.62
CA VAL A 223 1.23 13.71 16.04
C VAL A 223 2.61 13.51 16.65
N ASN A 224 3.11 14.53 17.36
CA ASN A 224 4.36 14.45 18.11
C ASN A 224 4.32 13.29 19.12
N GLY A 225 5.41 12.53 19.22
CA GLY A 225 5.52 11.34 20.07
C GLY A 225 4.90 10.05 19.51
N GLN A 226 4.08 10.12 18.45
CA GLN A 226 3.56 8.93 17.78
C GLN A 226 4.57 8.42 16.74
N LYS A 227 4.91 7.14 16.81
CA LYS A 227 5.77 6.49 15.81
C LYS A 227 4.99 6.22 14.53
N TYR A 228 5.57 6.56 13.39
CA TYR A 228 5.01 6.31 12.06
C TYR A 228 6.00 5.52 11.20
N PHE A 229 5.47 4.68 10.32
CA PHE A 229 6.22 3.88 9.34
C PHE A 229 5.82 4.32 7.94
N TYR A 230 6.79 4.39 7.03
CA TYR A 230 6.57 4.82 5.65
C TYR A 230 7.18 3.84 4.65
N LYS A 231 6.53 3.77 3.50
CA LYS A 231 7.07 3.23 2.25
C LYS A 231 6.84 4.25 1.15
N VAL A 232 7.66 4.23 0.12
CA VAL A 232 7.49 5.05 -1.08
C VAL A 232 7.39 4.11 -2.28
N GLN A 233 6.29 4.19 -3.02
CA GLN A 233 6.09 3.42 -4.25
C GLN A 233 6.38 4.31 -5.46
N ALA A 234 7.30 3.88 -6.32
CA ALA A 234 7.47 4.51 -7.62
C ALA A 234 6.28 4.17 -8.53
N GLN A 235 5.89 5.10 -9.39
CA GLN A 235 4.82 4.93 -10.35
C GLN A 235 5.23 5.57 -11.67
N GLN A 236 4.89 4.93 -12.78
CA GLN A 236 5.16 5.45 -14.12
C GLN A 236 3.86 5.92 -14.75
N THR A 237 3.94 7.02 -15.51
CA THR A 237 2.87 7.42 -16.43
C THR A 237 3.30 7.10 -17.86
N VAL A 238 2.67 6.10 -18.46
CA VAL A 238 2.97 5.64 -19.82
C VAL A 238 1.77 5.95 -20.71
N GLU A 239 1.91 6.94 -21.60
CA GLU A 239 0.85 7.38 -22.52
C GLU A 239 -0.49 7.68 -21.81
N GLY A 240 -0.42 8.27 -20.62
CA GLY A 240 -1.59 8.63 -19.80
C GLY A 240 -2.10 7.52 -18.87
N TYR A 241 -1.50 6.33 -18.89
CA TYR A 241 -1.85 5.23 -18.00
C TYR A 241 -0.84 5.09 -16.86
N LEU A 242 -1.37 4.93 -15.65
CA LEU A 242 -0.57 4.68 -14.46
C LEU A 242 -0.11 3.21 -14.43
N VAL A 243 1.18 3.00 -14.23
CA VAL A 243 1.79 1.69 -14.01
C VAL A 243 2.52 1.72 -12.68
N GLU A 244 2.12 0.84 -11.75
CA GLU A 244 2.75 0.71 -10.45
C GLU A 244 4.18 0.17 -10.58
N GLY A 245 5.08 0.71 -9.75
CA GLY A 245 6.50 0.38 -9.68
C GLY A 245 6.88 -0.30 -8.36
N GLY A 246 8.19 -0.46 -8.18
CA GLY A 246 8.77 -0.99 -6.95
C GLY A 246 8.42 -0.14 -5.73
N ILE A 247 8.34 -0.80 -4.58
CA ILE A 247 8.04 -0.21 -3.28
C ILE A 247 9.31 -0.24 -2.44
N SER A 248 9.66 0.88 -1.82
CA SER A 248 10.84 0.97 -0.95
C SER A 248 10.77 0.06 0.27
N GLU A 249 11.93 -0.16 0.89
CA GLU A 249 12.01 -0.66 2.26
C GLU A 249 11.25 0.26 3.23
N VAL A 250 10.85 -0.31 4.37
CA VAL A 250 10.16 0.44 5.42
C VAL A 250 11.15 1.34 6.15
N VAL A 251 10.79 2.62 6.28
CA VAL A 251 11.46 3.56 7.19
C VAL A 251 10.51 4.00 8.27
N ASP A 252 11.04 4.48 9.40
CA ASP A 252 10.23 4.99 10.50
C ASP A 252 10.75 6.32 11.02
N ALA A 253 9.83 7.09 11.61
CA ALA A 253 10.15 8.33 12.29
C ALA A 253 9.09 8.63 13.36
N THR A 254 9.52 9.29 14.43
CA THR A 254 8.66 9.80 15.50
C THR A 254 8.84 11.31 15.54
N PRO A 255 7.84 12.11 15.09
CA PRO A 255 7.88 13.56 15.21
C PRO A 255 8.07 13.96 16.68
N VAL A 256 8.80 15.04 16.90
CA VAL A 256 9.08 15.55 18.25
C VAL A 256 8.68 17.01 18.29
N ASP A 257 8.09 17.42 19.41
CA ASP A 257 7.81 18.82 19.65
C ASP A 257 9.12 19.58 19.77
N LYS A 258 9.27 20.65 18.99
CA LYS A 258 10.45 21.53 19.01
C LYS A 258 10.05 22.99 19.19
N THR A 259 8.79 23.28 19.49
CA THR A 259 8.30 24.64 19.66
C THR A 259 8.35 24.99 21.14
N PRO A 260 9.24 25.90 21.57
CA PRO A 260 9.27 26.34 22.96
C PRO A 260 8.03 27.16 23.32
N PRO A 261 7.63 27.13 24.60
CA PRO A 261 6.55 27.98 25.09
C PRO A 261 6.97 29.45 25.13
N LEU A 262 6.00 30.34 25.34
CA LEU A 262 6.25 31.77 25.56
C LEU A 262 7.04 32.03 26.85
N PRO A 263 7.96 33.01 26.86
CA PRO A 263 8.76 33.34 28.03
C PRO A 263 7.94 34.06 29.11
N PRO A 264 8.24 33.85 30.40
CA PRO A 264 7.64 34.63 31.50
C PRO A 264 7.88 36.12 31.40
N THR A 265 6.89 36.90 31.82
CA THR A 265 6.95 38.37 31.85
C THR A 265 6.86 38.90 33.29
N GLY A 266 6.90 40.22 33.48
CA GLY A 266 6.67 40.83 34.80
C GLY A 266 7.71 40.48 35.87
N VAL A 267 8.90 40.01 35.45
CA VAL A 267 9.89 39.50 36.39
C VAL A 267 10.37 40.60 37.32
N ARG A 268 10.32 40.34 38.62
CA ARG A 268 10.71 41.26 39.69
C ARG A 268 11.44 40.53 40.80
N ALA A 269 12.52 41.13 41.30
CA ALA A 269 13.31 40.61 42.40
C ALA A 269 13.24 41.58 43.59
N VAL A 270 12.87 41.06 44.76
CA VAL A 270 12.67 41.83 46.00
C VAL A 270 13.59 41.27 47.08
N ARG A 271 14.45 42.11 47.64
CA ARG A 271 15.29 41.74 48.78
C ARG A 271 14.46 41.66 50.06
N THR A 272 14.73 40.66 50.88
CA THR A 272 14.05 40.37 52.15
C THR A 272 15.10 40.12 53.24
N ALA A 273 14.66 39.94 54.49
CA ALA A 273 15.55 39.65 55.61
C ALA A 273 16.30 38.30 55.48
N THR A 274 15.82 37.37 54.65
CA THR A 274 16.38 36.02 54.53
C THR A 274 16.96 35.72 53.14
N GLY A 275 17.01 36.71 52.24
CA GLY A 275 17.46 36.52 50.85
C GLY A 275 16.65 37.33 49.84
N VAL A 276 16.55 36.83 48.60
CA VAL A 276 15.82 37.48 47.50
C VAL A 276 14.61 36.62 47.10
N ARG A 277 13.45 37.27 46.97
CA ARG A 277 12.26 36.66 46.37
C ARG A 277 12.08 37.16 44.95
N VAL A 278 11.98 36.22 44.01
CA VAL A 278 11.77 36.49 42.59
C VAL A 278 10.35 36.10 42.24
N PHE A 279 9.64 36.98 41.54
CA PHE A 279 8.27 36.75 41.07
C PHE A 279 8.21 37.00 39.56
N TRP A 280 7.30 36.33 38.88
CA TRP A 280 7.02 36.53 37.46
C TRP A 280 5.53 36.34 37.19
N ASP A 281 5.08 36.84 36.04
CA ASP A 281 3.75 36.57 35.53
C ASP A 281 3.78 35.30 34.67
N ARG A 282 2.75 34.47 34.82
CA ARG A 282 2.57 33.28 33.98
C ARG A 282 2.27 33.72 32.54
N PRO A 283 2.98 33.19 31.52
CA PRO A 283 2.63 33.40 30.12
C PRO A 283 1.22 32.90 29.81
N ASP A 284 0.50 33.59 28.92
CA ASP A 284 -0.76 33.10 28.34
C ASP A 284 -0.46 32.06 27.25
N ASP A 285 0.11 30.93 27.68
CA ASP A 285 0.50 29.82 26.83
C ASP A 285 0.16 28.50 27.55
N PRO A 286 -0.76 27.68 27.00
CA PRO A 286 -1.18 26.43 27.62
C PRO A 286 -0.09 25.34 27.58
N GLN A 287 0.99 25.52 26.80
CA GLN A 287 2.10 24.58 26.73
C GLN A 287 3.08 24.74 27.91
N VAL A 288 2.99 25.81 28.70
CA VAL A 288 3.87 26.03 29.87
C VAL A 288 3.54 25.06 31.00
N MET A 289 4.55 24.33 31.46
CA MET A 289 4.42 23.21 32.40
C MET A 289 5.39 23.30 33.59
N GLY A 290 6.37 24.19 33.47
CA GLY A 290 7.24 24.59 34.55
C GLY A 290 8.04 25.82 34.19
N TYR A 291 8.93 26.19 35.11
CA TYR A 291 9.84 27.32 34.94
C TYR A 291 11.24 26.91 35.38
N ARG A 292 12.26 27.42 34.70
CA ARG A 292 13.64 27.36 35.18
C ARG A 292 14.08 28.74 35.61
N VAL A 293 14.65 28.82 36.80
CA VAL A 293 15.12 30.07 37.40
C VAL A 293 16.63 30.11 37.31
N TYR A 294 17.12 31.18 36.69
CA TYR A 294 18.53 31.40 36.44
C TYR A 294 19.03 32.58 37.26
N ARG A 295 20.26 32.50 37.74
CA ARG A 295 20.92 33.58 38.49
C ARG A 295 22.33 33.81 38.01
N ARG A 296 22.72 35.07 37.89
CA ARG A 296 24.13 35.48 37.84
C ARG A 296 24.39 36.62 38.82
N PHE A 297 25.61 36.69 39.32
CA PHE A 297 26.08 37.87 40.03
C PHE A 297 26.65 38.93 39.07
N SER A 298 26.84 40.15 39.55
CA SER A 298 27.38 41.27 38.76
C SER A 298 28.77 41.03 38.18
N ASP A 299 29.57 40.17 38.81
CA ASP A 299 30.89 39.73 38.37
C ASP A 299 30.85 38.54 37.39
N GLN A 300 29.67 37.95 37.15
CA GLN A 300 29.47 36.82 36.25
C GLN A 300 28.77 37.24 34.95
N LYS A 301 29.19 36.64 33.83
CA LYS A 301 28.57 36.83 32.51
C LYS A 301 27.47 35.82 32.22
N THR A 302 27.64 34.59 32.67
CA THR A 302 26.73 33.47 32.40
C THR A 302 25.88 33.19 33.62
N PRO A 303 24.56 33.10 33.47
CA PRO A 303 23.71 32.69 34.58
C PRO A 303 23.73 31.18 34.79
N GLU A 304 23.60 30.80 36.06
CA GLU A 304 23.55 29.43 36.57
C GLU A 304 22.10 29.05 36.85
N LEU A 305 21.73 27.79 36.59
CA LEU A 305 20.41 27.26 36.91
C LEU A 305 20.28 27.06 38.42
N MET A 306 19.35 27.79 39.04
CA MET A 306 19.09 27.73 40.48
C MET A 306 18.01 26.71 40.84
N GLY A 307 17.08 26.44 39.92
CA GLY A 307 16.04 25.46 40.15
C GLY A 307 15.03 25.38 39.01
N GLU A 308 14.29 24.28 39.00
CA GLU A 308 13.15 24.02 38.13
C GLU A 308 11.89 23.91 39.00
N LEU A 309 10.81 24.57 38.60
CA LEU A 309 9.57 24.69 39.36
C LEU A 309 8.39 24.23 38.51
N SER A 310 7.35 23.66 39.14
CA SER A 310 6.10 23.36 38.43
C SER A 310 5.36 24.65 38.05
N VAL A 311 4.46 24.54 37.08
CA VAL A 311 3.70 25.69 36.56
C VAL A 311 2.83 26.41 37.60
N ASP A 312 2.52 25.76 38.72
CA ASP A 312 1.72 26.31 39.82
C ASP A 312 2.48 27.39 40.62
N PHE A 313 3.80 27.45 40.48
CA PHE A 313 4.64 28.41 41.17
C PHE A 313 5.01 29.58 40.25
N THR A 314 4.72 30.79 40.72
CA THR A 314 5.17 32.05 40.09
C THR A 314 6.12 32.84 41.00
N MET A 315 6.78 32.13 41.92
CA MET A 315 7.72 32.69 42.88
C MET A 315 8.86 31.71 43.17
N TYR A 316 10.08 32.23 43.27
CA TYR A 316 11.27 31.53 43.76
C TYR A 316 11.91 32.28 44.92
N ALA A 317 12.39 31.55 45.93
CA ALA A 317 13.11 32.11 47.06
C ALA A 317 14.58 31.69 46.99
N ASP A 318 15.46 32.67 46.82
CA ASP A 318 16.90 32.50 46.84
C ASP A 318 17.46 33.02 48.17
N ASN A 319 17.85 32.10 49.06
CA ASN A 319 18.41 32.44 50.36
C ASN A 319 19.94 32.47 50.36
N ASP A 320 20.58 32.15 49.23
CA ASP A 320 22.03 31.96 49.09
C ASP A 320 22.69 33.13 48.34
N VAL A 321 22.21 34.36 48.59
CA VAL A 321 22.70 35.59 47.97
C VAL A 321 23.61 36.33 48.96
N PRO A 322 24.92 36.45 48.67
CA PRO A 322 25.83 37.24 49.51
C PRO A 322 25.39 38.71 49.64
N GLU A 323 25.61 39.31 50.80
CA GLU A 323 25.19 40.70 51.08
C GLU A 323 25.89 41.74 50.19
N ASP A 324 27.13 41.47 49.79
CA ASP A 324 27.99 42.36 49.01
C ASP A 324 27.83 42.18 47.49
N LYS A 325 27.05 41.18 47.04
CA LYS A 325 26.85 40.90 45.61
C LYS A 325 25.46 41.29 45.13
N ARG A 326 25.42 41.90 43.94
CA ARG A 326 24.17 42.13 43.20
C ARG A 326 23.85 40.92 42.33
N ALA A 327 22.70 40.31 42.57
CA ALA A 327 22.17 39.21 41.77
C ALA A 327 21.23 39.72 40.68
N TYR A 328 21.26 39.05 39.52
CA TYR A 328 20.35 39.21 38.40
C TYR A 328 19.67 37.87 38.16
N TYR A 329 18.36 37.91 37.95
CA TYR A 329 17.53 36.72 37.75
C TYR A 329 16.83 36.80 36.40
N SER A 330 16.84 35.69 35.68
CA SER A 330 15.99 35.47 34.50
C SER A 330 15.23 34.16 34.68
N ILE A 331 14.06 34.08 34.06
CA ILE A 331 13.21 32.89 34.12
C ILE A 331 12.85 32.50 32.70
N THR A 332 12.92 31.21 32.42
CA THR A 332 12.41 30.59 31.20
C THR A 332 11.22 29.71 31.56
N ALA A 333 10.33 29.51 30.59
CA ALA A 333 9.26 28.53 30.65
C ALA A 333 9.69 27.23 29.97
N ILE A 334 9.20 26.10 30.47
CA ILE A 334 9.40 24.77 29.86
C ILE A 334 8.07 24.08 29.59
N ASP A 335 8.02 23.23 28.57
CA ASP A 335 6.84 22.43 28.20
C ASP A 335 6.89 20.97 28.74
N GLN A 336 5.97 20.10 28.27
CA GLN A 336 5.95 18.67 28.64
C GLN A 336 6.83 17.77 27.75
N SER A 337 7.50 18.32 26.74
CA SER A 337 8.24 17.50 25.78
C SER A 337 9.48 16.86 26.42
N LYS A 338 10.08 15.87 25.73
CA LYS A 338 11.22 15.11 26.26
C LYS A 338 12.31 15.00 25.19
N PRO A 339 13.44 15.73 25.33
CA PRO A 339 13.70 16.75 26.36
C PRO A 339 12.74 17.95 26.25
N ALA A 340 12.49 18.66 27.36
CA ALA A 340 11.57 19.79 27.37
C ALA A 340 12.10 20.94 26.50
N ASN A 341 11.21 21.55 25.73
CA ASN A 341 11.53 22.79 25.02
C ASN A 341 11.51 23.93 26.02
N GLU A 342 12.52 24.78 25.94
CA GLU A 342 12.74 25.89 26.87
C GLU A 342 12.64 27.21 26.12
N SER A 343 11.83 28.13 26.65
CA SER A 343 11.63 29.46 26.07
C SER A 343 12.92 30.27 26.05
N ASP A 344 12.90 31.38 25.31
CA ASP A 344 13.86 32.46 25.55
C ASP A 344 13.82 32.92 27.02
N PRO A 345 14.92 33.46 27.58
CA PRO A 345 14.90 34.02 28.92
C PRO A 345 14.05 35.29 28.99
N SER A 346 13.36 35.47 30.11
CA SER A 346 12.72 36.74 30.45
C SER A 346 13.73 37.90 30.46
N LYS A 347 13.23 39.14 30.48
CA LYS A 347 14.05 40.28 30.90
C LYS A 347 14.58 40.03 32.32
N GLU A 348 15.85 40.37 32.55
CA GLU A 348 16.46 40.21 33.86
C GLU A 348 15.83 41.14 34.88
N ALA A 349 15.60 40.63 36.08
CA ALA A 349 15.30 41.41 37.26
C ALA A 349 16.48 41.43 38.21
N THR A 350 16.68 42.56 38.88
CA THR A 350 17.65 42.70 39.96
C THR A 350 17.00 43.39 41.14
N THR A 351 17.52 43.14 42.34
CA THR A 351 17.08 43.88 43.52
C THR A 351 17.48 45.34 43.36
N ARG A 352 16.50 46.25 43.46
CA ARG A 352 16.79 47.69 43.57
C ARG A 352 17.49 48.00 44.87
#